data_AF-A0A0A9D9T1-F1
#
_entry.id   AF-A0A0A9D9T1-F1
#
_cell.length_a   1.000
_cell.length_b   1.000
_cell.length_c   1.000
_cell.angle_alpha   90.00
_cell.angle_beta   90.00
_cell.angle_gamma   90.00
#
_symmetry.space_group_name_H-M   'P 1'
#
loop_
_entity.id
_entity.type
_entity.pdbx_description
1 polymer ?
#
loop_
_entity_poly.entity_id
_entity_poly.type
_entity_poly.pdbx_seq_one_letter_code
_entity_poly.pdbx_strand_id
1 'polypeptide(L)'
;MDRGLRDELWAVTGEKAVPPRLFVRGRDVGGAAQVLALHEEGRLVSLLSSAPDAGGGDDGKKKKCEACGGLRFVVCGECDGSRKVFDGGRGAARCRGCNENGLVICPLCL
;
A
#
# COMPACT_ATOMS: atom_id res chain seq x y z
N MET A 1 2.43 -9.37 -0.43
CA MET A 1 1.68 -8.22 -0.98
C MET A 1 0.22 -8.60 -0.99
N ASP A 2 -0.62 -7.73 -0.44
CA ASP A 2 -2.07 -7.82 -0.50
C ASP A 2 -2.57 -8.02 -1.95
N ARG A 3 -3.49 -8.97 -2.16
CA ARG A 3 -4.05 -9.29 -3.49
C ARG A 3 -4.79 -8.11 -4.11
N GLY A 4 -5.58 -7.38 -3.33
CA GLY A 4 -6.29 -6.20 -3.83
C GLY A 4 -5.32 -5.13 -4.34
N LEU A 5 -4.27 -4.84 -3.56
CA LEU A 5 -3.21 -3.92 -3.97
C LEU A 5 -2.47 -4.40 -5.23
N ARG A 6 -2.29 -5.72 -5.38
CA ARG A 6 -1.65 -6.31 -6.58
C ARG A 6 -2.54 -6.14 -7.81
N ASP A 7 -3.83 -6.40 -7.67
CA ASP A 7 -4.80 -6.26 -8.75
C ASP A 7 -4.93 -4.79 -9.17
N GLU A 8 -4.94 -3.86 -8.21
CA GLU A 8 -4.88 -2.42 -8.47
C GLU A 8 -3.59 -2.01 -9.20
N LEU A 9 -2.44 -2.52 -8.77
CA LEU A 9 -1.16 -2.28 -9.45
C LEU A 9 -1.21 -2.74 -10.90
N TRP A 10 -1.75 -3.93 -11.17
CA TRP A 10 -1.90 -4.44 -12.54
C TRP A 10 -2.90 -3.64 -13.37
N ALA A 11 -3.99 -3.19 -12.77
CA ALA A 11 -4.97 -2.33 -13.44
C ALA A 11 -4.36 -0.98 -13.85
N VAL A 12 -3.56 -0.35 -12.98
CA VAL A 12 -2.95 0.95 -13.25
C VAL A 12 -1.78 0.84 -14.24
N THR A 13 -0.98 -0.23 -14.19
CA THR A 13 0.17 -0.42 -15.08
C THR A 13 -0.19 -1.04 -16.43
N GLY A 14 -1.36 -1.67 -16.54
CA GLY A 14 -1.80 -2.39 -17.75
C GLY A 14 -1.04 -3.70 -18.00
N GLU A 15 -0.18 -4.11 -17.08
CA GLU A 15 0.62 -5.33 -17.16
C GLU A 15 0.64 -6.08 -15.83
N LYS A 16 1.11 -7.33 -15.85
CA LYS A 16 1.38 -8.09 -14.61
C LYS A 16 2.66 -7.59 -13.94
N ALA A 17 2.69 -6.31 -13.58
CA ALA A 17 3.84 -5.66 -12.96
C ALA A 17 4.27 -6.40 -11.69
N VAL A 18 5.58 -6.63 -11.58
CA VAL A 18 6.20 -7.23 -10.39
C VAL A 18 6.87 -6.10 -9.60
N PRO A 19 6.55 -5.95 -8.29
CA PRO A 19 7.22 -4.97 -7.46
C PRO A 19 8.75 -5.15 -7.43
N PRO A 20 9.52 -4.04 -7.29
CA PRO A 20 9.04 -2.67 -7.10
C PRO A 20 8.61 -1.99 -8.41
N ARG A 21 7.57 -1.15 -8.35
CA ARG A 21 7.25 -0.11 -9.35
C ARG A 21 7.29 1.24 -8.67
N LEU A 22 7.92 2.22 -9.33
CA LEU A 22 7.99 3.58 -8.86
C LEU A 22 6.88 4.41 -9.50
N PHE A 23 6.12 5.11 -8.67
CA PHE A 23 5.17 6.13 -9.10
C PHE A 23 5.61 7.48 -8.56
N VAL A 24 5.61 8.50 -9.42
CA VAL A 24 5.89 9.88 -9.03
C VAL A 24 4.69 10.72 -9.42
N ARG A 25 4.01 11.29 -8.41
CA ARG A 25 2.77 12.08 -8.59
C ARG A 25 1.68 11.34 -9.36
N GLY A 26 1.48 10.06 -9.03
CA GLY A 26 0.49 9.20 -9.68
C GLY A 26 0.87 8.75 -11.10
N ARG A 27 2.04 9.13 -11.62
CA ARG A 27 2.55 8.63 -12.90
C ARG A 27 3.48 7.45 -12.68
N ASP A 28 3.27 6.38 -13.43
CA ASP A 28 4.16 5.22 -13.43
C ASP A 28 5.49 5.57 -14.12
N VAL A 29 6.59 5.45 -13.37
CA VAL A 29 7.96 5.73 -13.85
C VAL A 29 8.61 4.47 -14.40
N GLY A 30 8.30 3.30 -13.85
CA GLY A 30 9.07 2.11 -14.18
C GLY A 30 9.28 1.14 -13.02
N GLY A 31 9.78 -0.05 -13.38
CA GLY A 31 10.25 -1.06 -12.44
C GLY A 31 11.71 -0.85 -12.11
N ALA A 32 12.27 -1.78 -11.34
CA ALA A 32 13.65 -1.68 -10.84
C ALA A 32 14.67 -1.35 -11.96
N ALA A 33 14.58 -2.00 -13.12
CA ALA A 33 15.50 -1.77 -14.23
C ALA A 33 15.39 -0.35 -14.81
N GLN A 34 14.18 0.16 -15.04
CA GLN A 34 13.98 1.51 -15.56
C GLN A 34 14.42 2.57 -14.54
N VAL A 35 14.13 2.34 -13.25
CA VAL A 35 14.55 3.24 -12.17
C VAL A 35 16.07 3.27 -12.03
N LEU A 36 16.74 2.12 -12.16
CA LEU A 36 18.20 2.04 -12.12
C LEU A 36 18.84 2.79 -13.30
N ALA A 37 18.33 2.60 -14.52
CA ALA A 37 18.80 3.33 -15.69
C ALA A 37 18.65 4.86 -15.50
N LEU A 38 17.50 5.33 -15.00
CA LEU A 38 17.28 6.74 -14.68
C LEU A 38 18.26 7.27 -13.61
N HIS A 39 18.63 6.43 -12.64
CA HIS A 39 19.60 6.79 -11.61
C HIS A 39 21.00 6.95 -12.21
N GLU A 40 21.44 6.01 -13.03
CA GLU A 40 22.74 6.02 -13.70
C GLU A 40 22.86 7.19 -14.70
N GLU A 41 21.75 7.56 -15.35
CA GLU A 41 21.66 8.75 -16.21
C GLU A 41 21.64 10.08 -15.43
N GLY A 42 21.58 10.06 -14.09
CA GLY A 42 21.46 11.26 -13.25
C GLY A 42 20.10 11.96 -13.33
N ARG A 43 19.08 11.32 -13.94
CA ARG A 43 17.75 11.89 -14.19
C ARG A 43 16.73 11.52 -13.12
N LEU A 44 17.01 10.51 -12.28
CA LEU A 44 16.09 10.10 -11.24
C LEU A 44 15.83 11.23 -10.22
N VAL A 45 16.87 11.97 -9.82
CA VAL A 45 16.73 13.06 -8.84
C VAL A 45 15.82 14.16 -9.38
N SER A 46 15.98 14.59 -10.64
CA SER A 46 15.14 15.65 -11.20
C SER A 46 13.66 15.26 -11.30
N LEU A 47 13.36 13.98 -11.59
CA LEU A 47 12.00 13.44 -11.54
C LEU A 47 11.42 13.51 -10.13
N LEU A 48 12.24 13.29 -9.10
CA LEU A 48 11.86 13.40 -7.70
C LEU A 48 11.82 14.85 -7.19
N SER A 49 12.53 15.80 -7.84
CA SER A 49 12.84 17.15 -7.32
C SER A 49 11.88 18.29 -7.72
N SER A 50 10.92 18.08 -8.61
CA SER A 50 9.64 18.83 -8.50
C SER A 50 8.89 18.10 -7.38
N ALA A 51 8.14 18.65 -6.41
CA ALA A 51 7.37 19.87 -6.24
C ALA A 51 7.32 20.21 -4.73
N PRO A 52 7.07 21.48 -4.34
CA PRO A 52 6.51 21.77 -3.01
C PRO A 52 5.21 20.95 -2.87
N ASP A 53 5.09 20.19 -1.79
CA ASP A 53 3.93 19.43 -1.32
C ASP A 53 2.69 19.48 -2.22
N ALA A 54 2.73 18.82 -3.38
CA ALA A 54 1.59 18.77 -4.30
C ALA A 54 0.54 17.83 -3.70
N GLY A 55 -0.26 18.38 -2.79
CA GLY A 55 -1.29 17.70 -2.00
C GLY A 55 -1.38 18.09 -0.52
N GLY A 56 -0.61 19.10 -0.07
CA GLY A 56 -0.65 19.64 1.30
C GLY A 56 -1.13 21.10 1.36
N GLY A 57 -2.10 21.49 0.51
CA GLY A 57 -2.86 22.71 0.77
C GLY A 57 -3.82 22.45 1.91
N ASP A 58 -3.37 22.68 3.15
CA ASP A 58 -4.11 23.30 4.25
C ASP A 58 -3.24 23.27 5.53
N ASP A 59 -3.51 24.22 6.41
CA ASP A 59 -2.87 24.49 7.68
C ASP A 59 -2.95 23.33 8.69
N GLY A 60 -2.14 22.29 8.50
CA GLY A 60 -1.97 21.25 9.49
C GLY A 60 -1.13 20.09 8.99
N LYS A 61 -0.04 19.77 9.69
CA LYS A 61 0.53 18.42 9.68
C LYS A 61 -0.65 17.45 9.71
N LYS A 62 -0.95 16.74 8.62
CA LYS A 62 -1.84 15.57 8.69
C LYS A 62 -1.17 14.65 9.69
N LYS A 63 -1.59 14.74 10.95
CA LYS A 63 -1.08 13.89 12.02
C LYS A 63 -1.22 12.48 11.47
N LYS A 64 -0.13 11.72 11.48
CA LYS A 64 -0.19 10.30 11.12
C LYS A 64 -1.40 9.73 11.86
N CYS A 65 -2.28 9.03 11.15
CA CYS A 65 -3.47 8.46 11.77
C CYS A 65 -3.05 7.70 13.03
N GLU A 66 -3.63 8.05 14.17
CA GLU A 66 -3.19 7.52 15.48
C GLU A 66 -3.37 6.01 15.57
N ALA A 67 -4.30 5.44 14.80
CA ALA A 67 -4.55 4.00 14.75
C ALA A 67 -3.58 3.23 13.85
N CYS A 68 -3.26 3.72 12.64
CA CYS A 68 -2.44 2.97 11.66
C CYS A 68 -1.04 3.55 11.43
N GLY A 69 -0.69 4.66 12.08
CA GLY A 69 0.59 5.35 11.86
C GLY A 69 0.77 5.89 10.44
N GLY A 70 -0.29 5.98 9.63
CA GLY A 70 -0.26 6.34 8.22
C GLY A 70 -0.14 5.16 7.25
N LEU A 71 -0.12 3.92 7.73
CA LEU A 71 -0.01 2.72 6.87
C LEU A 71 -1.32 2.33 6.18
N ARG A 72 -2.45 2.94 6.56
CA ARG A 72 -3.82 2.65 6.07
C ARG A 72 -4.35 1.23 6.35
N PHE A 73 -3.55 0.36 6.95
CA PHE A 73 -3.96 -0.97 7.37
C PHE A 73 -3.72 -1.16 8.87
N VAL A 74 -4.57 -1.97 9.52
CA VAL A 74 -4.44 -2.39 10.91
C VAL A 74 -4.67 -3.89 11.05
N VAL A 75 -4.23 -4.49 12.15
CA VAL A 75 -4.45 -5.91 12.45
C VAL A 75 -5.95 -6.17 12.58
N CYS A 76 -6.42 -7.26 11.97
CA CYS A 76 -7.81 -7.68 12.06
C CYS A 76 -8.15 -8.11 13.49
N GLY A 77 -9.11 -7.43 14.12
CA GLY A 77 -9.56 -7.76 15.49
C GLY A 77 -10.42 -9.02 15.61
N GLU A 78 -10.97 -9.55 14.50
CA GLU A 78 -11.75 -10.80 14.55
C GLU A 78 -10.86 -12.04 14.66
N CYS A 79 -9.63 -11.96 14.17
CA CYS A 79 -8.71 -13.11 14.11
C CYS A 79 -7.31 -12.81 14.67
N ASP A 80 -7.13 -11.61 15.24
CA ASP A 80 -5.86 -11.10 15.76
C ASP A 80 -4.70 -11.24 14.77
N GLY A 81 -5.00 -11.06 13.47
CA GLY A 81 -4.03 -11.23 12.38
C GLY A 81 -3.65 -12.68 12.04
N SER A 82 -4.06 -13.66 12.84
CA SER A 82 -3.75 -15.08 12.61
C SER A 82 -4.48 -15.70 11.41
N ARG A 83 -5.54 -15.01 10.95
CA ARG A 83 -6.47 -15.47 9.92
C ARG A 83 -7.26 -16.73 10.29
N LYS A 84 -7.25 -17.10 11.58
CA LYS A 84 -7.99 -18.24 12.11
C LYS A 84 -9.06 -17.74 13.08
N VAL A 85 -10.27 -18.27 12.95
CA VAL A 85 -11.39 -18.03 13.87
C VAL A 85 -11.92 -19.40 14.33
N PHE A 86 -12.33 -19.50 15.60
CA PHE A 86 -12.78 -20.76 16.19
C PHE A 86 -14.25 -20.65 16.56
N ASP A 87 -15.12 -21.38 15.85
CA ASP A 87 -16.52 -21.57 16.20
C ASP A 87 -16.67 -22.89 16.97
N GLY A 88 -16.58 -22.79 18.31
CA GLY A 88 -17.26 -23.64 19.29
C GLY A 88 -17.21 -25.17 19.18
N GLY A 89 -16.43 -25.77 18.28
CA GLY A 89 -16.36 -27.23 18.10
C GLY A 89 -16.03 -27.72 16.69
N ARG A 90 -15.98 -26.87 15.65
CA ARG A 90 -15.71 -27.27 14.25
C ARG A 90 -14.30 -26.95 13.74
N GLY A 91 -13.31 -26.89 14.64
CA GLY A 91 -11.93 -26.56 14.29
C GLY A 91 -11.74 -25.10 13.85
N ALA A 92 -10.55 -24.75 13.40
CA ALA A 92 -10.23 -23.40 12.95
C ALA A 92 -10.81 -23.13 11.55
N ALA A 93 -11.70 -22.15 11.43
CA ALA A 93 -12.13 -21.59 10.15
C ALA A 93 -11.23 -20.41 9.75
N ARG A 94 -11.19 -20.11 8.45
CA ARG A 94 -10.43 -18.98 7.90
C ARG A 94 -11.24 -17.69 8.07
N CYS A 95 -10.63 -16.65 8.63
CA CYS A 95 -11.25 -15.33 8.71
C CYS A 95 -11.57 -14.79 7.30
N ARG A 96 -12.80 -14.29 7.12
CA ARG A 96 -13.29 -13.70 5.85
C ARG A 96 -13.29 -12.17 5.88
N GLY A 97 -13.13 -11.55 7.05
CA GLY A 97 -13.11 -10.10 7.23
C GLY A 97 -11.76 -9.42 6.95
N CYS A 98 -10.69 -10.18 6.69
CA CYS A 98 -9.35 -9.64 6.47
C CYS A 98 -8.69 -10.17 5.19
N ASN A 99 -7.65 -9.48 4.73
CA ASN A 99 -6.83 -9.95 3.63
C ASN A 99 -5.97 -11.17 4.00
N GLU A 100 -5.14 -11.65 3.07
CA GLU A 100 -4.26 -12.79 3.33
C GLU A 100 -3.18 -12.59 4.39
N ASN A 101 -2.93 -11.35 4.79
CA ASN A 101 -1.96 -10.99 5.82
C ASN A 101 -2.63 -10.77 7.19
N GLY A 102 -3.94 -10.99 7.31
CA GLY A 102 -4.65 -10.74 8.58
C GLY A 102 -4.91 -9.25 8.84
N LEU A 103 -4.91 -8.41 7.80
CA LEU A 103 -5.08 -6.97 7.91
C LEU A 103 -6.42 -6.51 7.34
N VAL A 104 -6.92 -5.40 7.88
CA VAL A 104 -8.10 -4.67 7.38
C VAL A 104 -7.72 -3.21 7.08
N ILE A 105 -8.49 -2.55 6.22
CA ILE A 105 -8.32 -1.11 6.00
C ILE A 105 -8.62 -0.40 7.32
N CYS A 106 -7.75 0.56 7.68
CA CYS A 106 -7.92 1.34 8.89
C CYS A 106 -9.24 2.13 8.79
N PRO A 107 -10.20 1.92 9.72
CA PRO A 107 -11.51 2.56 9.64
C PRO A 107 -11.45 4.08 9.82
N LEU A 108 -10.35 4.60 10.40
CA LEU A 108 -10.10 6.04 10.54
C LEU A 108 -9.43 6.67 9.30
N CYS A 109 -9.09 5.86 8.29
CA CYS A 109 -8.47 6.33 7.05
C CYS A 109 -9.37 6.11 5.82
N LEU A 110 -10.59 5.63 6.02
CA LEU A 110 -11.63 5.53 5.00
C LEU A 110 -12.20 6.91 4.68
#